data_AF-A0A9X6R926-F1
#
_entry.id   AF-A0A9X6R926-F1
#
_cell.length_a   1.000
_cell.length_b   1.000
_cell.length_c   1.000
_cell.angle_alpha   90.00
_cell.angle_beta   90.00
_cell.angle_gamma   90.00
#
_symmetry.space_group_name_H-M   'P 1'
#
loop_
_entity.id
_entity.type
_entity.pdbx_description
1 polymer ?
#
loop_
_entity_poly.entity_id
_entity_poly.type
_entity_poly.pdbx_seq_one_letter_code
_entity_poly.pdbx_strand_id
1 'polypeptide(L)'
;MLEVMFTKSATPEIKSFQKMSLLDACKLTYRLEQELQEQQNIIHVDFHILDQNSEEMYAGTLSLGSGYASHLYEHVENKLSSMEMDEDQEGQKEALLQLMKQDIKEFLQEIAPPEEEKEPEEKTREKGEQQEKTDSPLEEGKGNKKHLYQMIGGAIGGIVVGAVSVFSLYTVPSNSVEARTSQPDTHLVKGLQQASIQQYPKAIQEFEKLDYKELDKESQKAVLFSYLLSGKASKALQYEPKFAESVVSYYVAIDNLKKVNEIQVKNDVIDFEKAVLAKKDEEVVRLKDKVSIDGRREQSIVDAYLRLKKYEDCFTFAKAQGNKNVMKQVKEVEKKEVEQSTVPDEEKKKKIENIDKVLKEI
;
A
#
# COMPACT_ATOMS: atom_id res chain seq x y z
N MET A 1 27.20 7.08 13.59
CA MET A 1 26.26 6.11 14.19
C MET A 1 24.93 6.79 14.44
N LEU A 2 24.06 6.67 13.44
CA LEU A 2 22.65 6.96 13.48
C LEU A 2 21.92 5.93 14.35
N GLU A 3 20.86 6.39 15.02
CA GLU A 3 19.93 5.52 15.74
C GLU A 3 18.64 5.35 14.94
N VAL A 4 17.96 4.23 15.14
CA VAL A 4 16.62 3.98 14.60
C VAL A 4 15.67 3.70 15.75
N MET A 5 14.52 4.37 15.74
CA MET A 5 13.42 4.14 16.66
C MET A 5 12.19 3.72 15.87
N PHE A 6 11.74 2.48 16.08
CA PHE A 6 10.46 2.02 15.57
C PHE A 6 9.33 2.54 16.47
N THR A 7 8.30 3.17 15.93
CA THR A 7 7.19 3.77 16.70
C THR A 7 5.90 2.97 16.62
N LYS A 8 5.77 2.08 15.65
CA LYS A 8 4.66 1.11 15.54
C LYS A 8 5.16 -0.18 14.90
N SER A 9 4.79 -1.33 15.48
CA SER A 9 5.11 -2.66 14.95
C SER A 9 3.92 -3.61 15.07
N ALA A 10 3.78 -4.54 14.12
CA ALA A 10 2.88 -5.70 14.22
C ALA A 10 3.57 -6.97 14.75
N THR A 11 4.91 -6.99 14.88
CA THR A 11 5.70 -8.10 15.45
C THR A 11 6.27 -7.74 16.83
N PRO A 12 6.24 -8.65 17.82
CA PRO A 12 6.82 -8.42 19.15
C PRO A 12 8.36 -8.35 19.15
N GLU A 13 9.03 -8.74 18.06
CA GLU A 13 10.49 -8.65 17.94
C GLU A 13 10.98 -7.21 17.76
N ILE A 14 10.20 -6.39 17.05
CA ILE A 14 10.45 -4.95 16.90
C ILE A 14 9.79 -4.22 18.06
N LYS A 15 10.59 -3.90 19.08
CA LYS A 15 10.14 -3.16 20.28
C LYS A 15 9.90 -1.68 19.95
N SER A 16 8.64 -1.26 19.98
CA SER A 16 8.27 0.14 19.76
C SER A 16 8.82 1.07 20.85
N PHE A 17 9.23 2.27 20.45
CA PHE A 17 9.85 3.32 21.27
C PHE A 17 11.19 2.95 21.92
N GLN A 18 11.79 1.81 21.55
CA GLN A 18 13.19 1.51 21.85
C GLN A 18 14.07 1.95 20.66
N LYS A 19 15.18 2.63 20.97
CA LYS A 19 16.25 2.90 20.01
C LYS A 19 17.18 1.70 19.83
N MET A 20 17.74 1.55 18.64
CA MET A 20 18.88 0.67 18.31
C MET A 20 19.78 1.36 17.28
N SER A 21 20.97 0.83 17.00
CA SER A 21 21.80 1.39 15.92
C SER A 21 21.17 1.15 14.55
N LEU A 22 21.49 1.99 13.56
CA LEU A 22 21.07 1.75 12.17
C LEU A 22 21.56 0.39 11.64
N LEU A 23 22.73 -0.07 12.08
CA LEU A 23 23.27 -1.38 11.73
C LEU A 23 22.40 -2.52 12.28
N ASP A 24 22.01 -2.46 13.55
CA ASP A 24 21.11 -3.44 14.17
C ASP A 24 19.73 -3.44 13.49
N ALA A 25 19.20 -2.25 13.18
CA ALA A 25 17.92 -2.09 12.50
C ALA A 25 17.95 -2.67 11.08
N CYS A 26 19.04 -2.47 10.33
CA CYS A 26 19.22 -3.09 9.01
C CYS A 26 19.35 -4.62 9.12
N LYS A 27 20.12 -5.16 10.06
CA LYS A 27 20.22 -6.62 10.27
C LYS A 27 18.90 -7.26 10.73
N LEU A 28 18.15 -6.59 11.60
CA LEU A 28 16.83 -7.02 12.06
C LEU A 28 15.81 -7.03 10.93
N THR A 29 15.74 -5.95 10.15
CA THR A 29 14.81 -5.85 9.01
C THR A 29 15.17 -6.80 7.88
N TYR A 30 16.46 -7.05 7.63
CA TYR A 30 16.92 -8.03 6.64
C TYR A 30 16.43 -9.45 6.94
N ARG A 31 16.61 -9.92 8.17
CA ARG A 31 16.11 -11.24 8.59
C ARG A 31 14.59 -11.32 8.49
N LEU A 32 13.88 -10.30 9.01
CA LEU A 32 12.42 -10.29 9.01
C LEU A 32 11.84 -10.23 7.58
N GLU A 33 12.48 -9.54 6.63
CA GLU A 33 12.06 -9.52 5.23
C GLU A 33 12.05 -10.94 4.63
N GLN A 34 13.12 -11.71 4.84
CA GLN A 34 13.21 -13.10 4.34
C GLN A 34 12.16 -14.00 5.02
N GLU A 35 12.09 -13.97 6.35
CA GLU A 35 11.13 -14.79 7.13
C GLU A 35 9.67 -14.51 6.74
N LEU A 36 9.33 -13.25 6.44
CA LEU A 36 7.98 -12.84 6.07
C LEU A 36 7.65 -13.11 4.59
N GLN A 37 8.63 -12.99 3.67
CA GLN A 37 8.47 -13.42 2.28
C GLN A 37 8.19 -14.93 2.19
N GLU A 38 8.94 -15.77 2.93
CA GLU A 38 8.69 -17.22 3.00
C GLU A 38 7.28 -17.56 3.51
N GLN A 39 6.77 -16.76 4.47
CA GLN A 39 5.43 -16.88 5.03
C GLN A 39 4.32 -16.27 4.16
N GLN A 40 4.66 -15.60 3.06
CA GLN A 40 3.75 -14.82 2.21
C GLN A 40 2.93 -13.78 3.01
N ASN A 41 3.54 -13.21 4.05
CA ASN A 41 2.91 -12.28 4.99
C ASN A 41 3.55 -10.89 4.84
N ILE A 42 2.74 -9.82 4.84
CA ILE A 42 3.25 -8.44 4.76
C ILE A 42 2.85 -7.68 6.01
N ILE A 43 3.83 -7.05 6.67
CA ILE A 43 3.59 -6.16 7.81
C ILE A 43 4.15 -4.76 7.56
N HIS A 44 3.50 -3.76 8.15
CA HIS A 44 3.95 -2.37 8.09
C HIS A 44 4.51 -1.94 9.45
N VAL A 45 5.66 -1.28 9.43
CA VAL A 45 6.40 -0.84 10.63
C VAL A 45 6.77 0.63 10.47
N ASP A 46 6.31 1.48 11.38
CA ASP A 46 6.62 2.92 11.36
C ASP A 46 7.95 3.16 12.09
N PHE A 47 8.85 3.95 11.48
CA PHE A 47 10.21 4.17 11.97
C PHE A 47 10.70 5.61 11.80
N HIS A 48 11.63 5.99 12.67
CA HIS A 48 12.32 7.27 12.68
C HIS A 48 13.83 7.00 12.69
N ILE A 49 14.58 7.68 11.82
CA ILE A 49 16.05 7.71 11.82
C ILE A 49 16.46 8.98 12.57
N LEU A 50 17.35 8.82 13.55
CA LEU A 50 17.80 9.87 14.45
C LEU A 50 19.30 10.11 14.32
N ASP A 51 19.70 11.37 14.48
CA ASP A 51 21.08 11.79 14.53
C ASP A 51 21.74 11.47 15.91
N GLN A 52 23.00 11.88 16.09
CA GLN A 52 23.75 11.67 17.34
C GLN A 52 23.21 12.48 18.54
N ASN A 53 22.43 13.54 18.29
CA ASN A 53 21.75 14.35 19.30
C ASN A 53 20.33 13.84 19.62
N SER A 54 19.85 12.79 18.94
CA SER A 54 18.46 12.29 18.94
C SER A 54 17.47 13.14 18.12
N GLU A 55 17.93 14.04 17.27
CA GLU A 55 17.08 14.81 16.36
C GLU A 55 16.69 13.96 15.14
N GLU A 56 15.47 14.15 14.65
CA GLU A 56 14.90 13.36 13.56
C GLU A 56 15.50 13.77 12.21
N MET A 57 16.04 12.80 11.46
CA MET A 57 16.57 13.01 10.11
C MET A 57 15.64 12.48 9.01
N TYR A 58 14.83 11.48 9.33
CA TYR A 58 13.87 10.86 8.40
C TYR A 58 12.80 10.08 9.18
N ALA A 59 11.56 10.10 8.70
CA ALA A 59 10.48 9.23 9.20
C ALA A 59 9.80 8.51 8.04
N GLY A 60 9.36 7.26 8.25
CA GLY A 60 8.75 6.45 7.20
C GLY A 60 8.03 5.20 7.72
N THR A 61 7.41 4.48 6.78
CA THR A 61 6.72 3.21 7.02
C THR A 61 7.34 2.14 6.14
N LEU A 62 8.08 1.20 6.76
CA LEU A 62 8.67 0.05 6.10
C LEU A 62 7.60 -1.03 5.88
N SER A 63 7.57 -1.62 4.67
CA SER A 63 6.73 -2.78 4.34
C SER A 63 7.60 -4.04 4.30
N LEU A 64 7.58 -4.82 5.38
CA LEU A 64 8.34 -6.06 5.49
C LEU A 64 7.56 -7.24 4.90
N GLY A 65 8.27 -8.18 4.27
CA GLY A 65 7.75 -9.35 3.56
C GLY A 65 7.26 -9.05 2.14
N SER A 66 7.58 -7.87 1.60
CA SER A 66 6.97 -7.34 0.37
C SER A 66 7.86 -7.42 -0.88
N GLY A 67 9.15 -7.71 -0.75
CA GLY A 67 10.11 -7.74 -1.86
C GLY A 67 10.41 -6.37 -2.48
N TYR A 68 9.98 -5.27 -1.85
CA TYR A 68 10.27 -3.90 -2.31
C TYR A 68 11.70 -3.43 -1.95
N ALA A 69 12.25 -3.98 -0.89
CA ALA A 69 13.60 -3.73 -0.40
C ALA A 69 14.02 -4.87 0.54
N SER A 70 15.29 -5.24 0.52
CA SER A 70 15.83 -6.32 1.36
C SER A 70 15.95 -5.92 2.83
N HIS A 71 16.13 -4.62 3.13
CA HIS A 71 16.30 -4.09 4.48
C HIS A 71 16.03 -2.57 4.56
N LEU A 72 16.05 -2.02 5.78
CA LEU A 72 15.71 -0.62 6.10
C LEU A 72 16.41 0.43 5.22
N TYR A 73 17.75 0.35 5.07
CA TYR A 73 18.48 1.28 4.19
C TYR A 73 18.02 1.22 2.74
N GLU A 74 17.88 0.02 2.15
CA GLU A 74 17.46 -0.12 0.75
C GLU A 74 16.04 0.42 0.54
N HIS A 75 15.15 0.28 1.53
CA HIS A 75 13.82 0.91 1.49
C HIS A 75 13.92 2.44 1.41
N VAL A 76 14.82 3.06 2.20
CA VAL A 76 15.03 4.52 2.17
C VAL A 76 15.71 4.95 0.87
N GLU A 77 16.71 4.22 0.37
CA GLU A 77 17.40 4.48 -0.91
C GLU A 77 16.42 4.38 -2.09
N ASN A 78 15.64 3.31 -2.19
CA ASN A 78 14.61 3.12 -3.22
C ASN A 78 13.50 4.19 -3.12
N LYS A 79 13.10 4.58 -1.90
CA LYS A 79 12.05 5.57 -1.69
C LYS A 79 12.51 6.98 -2.08
N LEU A 80 13.67 7.42 -1.61
CA LEU A 80 14.22 8.76 -1.90
C LEU A 80 14.66 8.91 -3.36
N SER A 81 15.14 7.82 -3.99
CA SER A 81 15.46 7.81 -5.43
C SER A 81 14.23 7.88 -6.33
N SER A 82 13.03 7.60 -5.80
CA SER A 82 11.75 7.68 -6.53
C SER A 82 11.04 9.04 -6.44
N MET A 83 11.63 10.02 -5.74
CA MET A 83 11.07 11.35 -5.54
C MET A 83 11.74 12.38 -6.46
N GLU A 84 10.94 13.24 -7.09
CA GLU A 84 11.42 14.49 -7.67
C GLU A 84 11.67 15.48 -6.52
N MET A 85 12.83 16.15 -6.54
CA MET A 85 13.32 17.04 -5.50
C MET A 85 13.93 18.32 -6.12
N ASP A 86 14.01 19.40 -5.34
CA ASP A 86 14.81 20.58 -5.71
C ASP A 86 16.30 20.39 -5.37
N GLU A 87 17.17 21.31 -5.82
CA GLU A 87 18.63 21.21 -5.67
C GLU A 87 19.07 21.16 -4.19
N ASP A 88 18.39 21.88 -3.30
CA ASP A 88 18.68 21.88 -1.86
C ASP A 88 18.23 20.56 -1.20
N GLN A 89 17.08 20.03 -1.61
CA GLN A 89 16.56 18.74 -1.13
C GLN A 89 17.40 17.55 -1.61
N GLU A 90 17.82 17.53 -2.88
CA GLU A 90 18.64 16.45 -3.45
C GLU A 90 20.00 16.36 -2.73
N GLY A 91 20.64 17.49 -2.44
CA GLY A 91 21.87 17.53 -1.65
C GLY A 91 21.71 17.01 -0.21
N GLN A 92 20.55 17.24 0.41
CA GLN A 92 20.24 16.70 1.75
C GLN A 92 19.93 15.19 1.71
N LYS A 93 19.27 14.71 0.65
CA LYS A 93 19.06 13.29 0.34
C LYS A 93 20.38 12.56 0.12
N GLU A 94 21.30 13.12 -0.67
CA GLU A 94 22.64 12.56 -0.85
C GLU A 94 23.40 12.46 0.48
N ALA A 95 23.38 13.53 1.29
CA ALA A 95 24.05 13.56 2.59
C ALA A 95 23.51 12.50 3.57
N LEU A 96 22.18 12.34 3.64
CA LEU A 96 21.53 11.31 4.47
C LEU A 96 21.91 9.90 3.99
N LEU A 97 21.79 9.62 2.69
CA LEU A 97 22.11 8.31 2.13
C LEU A 97 23.60 7.97 2.30
N GLN A 98 24.52 8.92 2.08
CA GLN A 98 25.95 8.71 2.34
C GLN A 98 26.23 8.40 3.82
N LEU A 99 25.62 9.14 4.76
CA LEU A 99 25.80 8.92 6.19
C LEU A 99 25.28 7.54 6.63
N MET A 100 24.07 7.16 6.16
CA MET A 100 23.52 5.84 6.42
C MET A 100 24.40 4.72 5.84
N LYS A 101 24.82 4.85 4.56
CA LYS A 101 25.65 3.87 3.85
C LYS A 101 27.02 3.67 4.49
N GLN A 102 27.59 4.73 5.07
CA GLN A 102 28.84 4.68 5.82
C GLN A 102 28.68 3.97 7.18
N ASP A 103 27.57 4.18 7.90
CA ASP A 103 27.29 3.50 9.17
C ASP A 103 26.97 2.00 9.01
N ILE A 104 26.50 1.54 7.83
CA ILE A 104 26.19 0.12 7.57
C ILE A 104 27.14 -0.59 6.58
N LYS A 105 28.26 0.04 6.23
CA LYS A 105 29.16 -0.41 5.15
C LYS A 105 29.55 -1.89 5.23
N GLU A 106 29.91 -2.36 6.42
CA GLU A 106 30.34 -3.76 6.64
C GLU A 106 29.19 -4.75 6.39
N PHE A 107 27.97 -4.40 6.80
CA PHE A 107 26.78 -5.22 6.54
C PHE A 107 26.41 -5.26 5.05
N LEU A 108 26.58 -4.16 4.31
CA LEU A 108 26.41 -4.16 2.85
C LEU A 108 27.42 -5.05 2.12
N GLN A 109 28.61 -5.27 2.71
CA GLN A 109 29.59 -6.23 2.20
C GLN A 109 29.28 -7.68 2.64
N GLU A 110 28.65 -7.87 3.80
CA GLU A 110 28.22 -9.17 4.33
C GLU A 110 27.05 -9.80 3.56
N ILE A 111 26.13 -8.99 3.02
CA ILE A 111 24.97 -9.44 2.23
C ILE A 111 25.18 -9.39 0.71
N ALA A 112 26.33 -8.89 0.24
CA ALA A 112 26.62 -8.82 -1.18
C ALA A 112 26.64 -10.24 -1.78
N PRO A 113 26.04 -10.48 -2.96
CA PRO A 113 26.28 -11.72 -3.71
C PRO A 113 27.78 -11.91 -3.91
N PRO A 114 28.32 -13.14 -3.77
CA PRO A 114 29.74 -13.38 -4.03
C PRO A 114 30.06 -12.94 -5.46
N GLU A 115 31.07 -12.08 -5.62
CA GLU A 115 31.50 -11.64 -6.94
C GLU A 115 31.90 -12.87 -7.77
N GLU A 116 31.28 -13.05 -8.94
CA GLU A 116 31.75 -14.04 -9.90
C GLU A 116 33.19 -13.67 -10.30
N GLU A 117 34.16 -14.49 -9.90
CA GLU A 117 35.56 -14.33 -10.25
C GLU A 117 35.70 -14.35 -11.78
N LYS A 118 35.76 -13.16 -12.39
CA LYS A 118 36.04 -13.02 -13.81
C LYS A 118 37.46 -13.48 -14.07
N GLU A 119 37.60 -14.66 -14.68
CA GLU A 119 38.88 -15.16 -15.17
C GLU A 119 39.58 -14.04 -15.99
N PRO A 120 40.86 -13.76 -15.74
CA PRO A 120 41.51 -12.58 -16.30
C PRO A 120 41.72 -12.76 -17.81
N GLU A 121 40.95 -12.02 -18.63
CA GLU A 121 41.05 -12.05 -20.09
C GLU A 121 42.51 -11.86 -20.57
N GLU A 122 43.01 -12.85 -21.32
CA GLU A 122 44.42 -12.93 -21.66
C GLU A 122 44.81 -11.88 -22.73
N LYS A 123 45.78 -11.02 -22.39
CA LYS A 123 46.17 -9.86 -23.21
C LYS A 123 46.81 -10.25 -24.54
N THR A 124 46.01 -10.31 -25.60
CA THR A 124 46.52 -10.39 -26.98
C THR A 124 46.47 -9.02 -27.67
N ARG A 125 47.65 -8.38 -27.80
CA ARG A 125 47.92 -7.35 -28.82
C ARG A 125 48.05 -8.07 -30.20
N GLU A 126 47.84 -7.47 -31.37
CA GLU A 126 47.90 -6.06 -31.77
C GLU A 126 47.33 -5.86 -33.21
N LYS A 127 47.02 -4.60 -33.60
CA LYS A 127 46.82 -4.09 -34.99
C LYS A 127 45.61 -4.60 -35.81
N GLY A 128 45.08 -3.74 -36.69
CA GLY A 128 44.24 -4.15 -37.84
C GLY A 128 43.21 -3.12 -38.30
N GLU A 129 43.50 -2.42 -39.38
CA GLU A 129 42.72 -1.31 -39.97
C GLU A 129 41.35 -1.67 -40.60
N GLN A 130 40.38 -0.75 -40.47
CA GLN A 130 39.39 -0.32 -41.49
C GLN A 130 38.25 -1.23 -42.02
N GLN A 131 37.18 -0.52 -42.47
CA GLN A 131 36.09 -0.86 -43.41
C GLN A 131 35.03 -1.93 -43.07
N GLU A 132 33.89 -1.43 -42.59
CA GLU A 132 32.62 -1.37 -43.35
C GLU A 132 32.29 -2.51 -44.35
N LYS A 133 31.29 -3.36 -44.03
CA LYS A 133 30.07 -3.55 -44.86
C LYS A 133 28.96 -4.38 -44.22
N THR A 134 27.76 -4.28 -44.82
CA THR A 134 26.55 -5.05 -44.53
C THR A 134 26.56 -6.43 -45.21
N ASP A 135 25.99 -7.45 -44.58
CA ASP A 135 24.67 -8.05 -44.95
C ASP A 135 24.44 -9.44 -44.32
N SER A 136 23.16 -9.86 -44.25
CA SER A 136 22.67 -11.18 -43.78
C SER A 136 22.60 -12.21 -44.94
N PRO A 137 22.25 -13.54 -44.81
CA PRO A 137 21.46 -14.21 -43.75
C PRO A 137 21.74 -15.73 -43.40
N LEU A 138 20.94 -16.32 -42.47
CA LEU A 138 20.33 -17.70 -42.35
C LEU A 138 21.08 -19.00 -42.82
N GLU A 139 20.95 -20.25 -42.32
CA GLU A 139 20.23 -21.04 -41.25
C GLU A 139 20.97 -22.43 -41.10
N GLU A 140 20.69 -23.49 -40.30
CA GLU A 140 19.68 -23.97 -39.31
C GLU A 140 20.37 -24.83 -38.22
N GLY A 141 19.84 -24.80 -36.99
CA GLY A 141 19.93 -25.93 -36.04
C GLY A 141 21.10 -25.95 -35.03
N LYS A 142 20.93 -26.49 -33.82
CA LYS A 142 19.73 -27.11 -33.22
C LYS A 142 19.81 -27.16 -31.68
N GLY A 143 18.75 -26.75 -30.97
CA GLY A 143 18.49 -27.23 -29.60
C GLY A 143 18.03 -26.23 -28.53
N ASN A 144 16.72 -26.26 -28.19
CA ASN A 144 16.17 -26.21 -26.81
C ASN A 144 16.71 -25.16 -25.80
N LYS A 145 15.96 -24.15 -25.32
CA LYS A 145 14.52 -24.13 -24.94
C LYS A 145 13.95 -22.69 -24.79
N LYS A 146 12.67 -22.54 -25.14
CA LYS A 146 11.69 -21.55 -24.62
C LYS A 146 12.11 -20.06 -24.52
N HIS A 147 11.80 -19.29 -25.58
CA HIS A 147 11.34 -17.90 -25.41
C HIS A 147 10.03 -17.86 -24.59
N LEU A 148 9.77 -16.75 -23.88
CA LEU A 148 8.65 -15.84 -24.19
C LEU A 148 8.75 -14.53 -23.38
N TYR A 149 9.37 -13.51 -23.97
CA TYR A 149 9.26 -12.11 -23.50
C TYR A 149 9.08 -11.19 -24.70
N GLN A 150 7.82 -10.87 -25.03
CA GLN A 150 7.45 -9.62 -25.71
C GLN A 150 5.94 -9.37 -25.63
N MET A 151 5.57 -8.20 -25.11
CA MET A 151 4.32 -7.46 -25.36
C MET A 151 2.98 -8.21 -25.24
N ILE A 152 2.35 -8.07 -24.07
CA ILE A 152 0.94 -7.63 -24.03
C ILE A 152 0.93 -6.27 -23.33
N GLY A 153 0.55 -5.22 -24.04
CA GLY A 153 0.30 -3.91 -23.45
C GLY A 153 -1.07 -3.89 -22.77
N GLY A 154 -1.09 -3.63 -21.46
CA GLY A 154 -2.31 -3.47 -20.67
C GLY A 154 -1.97 -2.70 -19.39
N ALA A 155 -2.73 -1.64 -19.10
CA ALA A 155 -2.37 -0.69 -18.05
C ALA A 155 -2.64 -1.25 -16.64
N ILE A 156 -1.71 -2.04 -16.12
CA ILE A 156 -1.57 -2.24 -14.66
C ILE A 156 -0.81 -1.04 -14.12
N GLY A 157 -1.50 0.11 -14.06
CA GLY A 157 -1.09 1.24 -13.23
C GLY A 157 -1.24 0.81 -11.78
N GLY A 158 -0.23 0.11 -11.26
CA GLY A 158 -0.24 -0.45 -9.91
C GLY A 158 -0.48 0.68 -8.90
N ILE A 159 -1.63 0.64 -8.23
CA ILE A 159 -1.91 1.53 -7.11
C ILE A 159 -0.99 1.09 -5.97
N VAL A 160 0.21 1.65 -5.93
CA VAL A 160 1.05 1.66 -4.74
C VAL A 160 0.17 2.23 -3.64
N VAL A 161 -0.17 1.40 -2.66
CA VAL A 161 -0.97 1.81 -1.50
C VAL A 161 -0.08 2.74 -0.67
N GLY A 162 -0.14 4.02 -1.00
CA GLY A 162 0.70 5.06 -0.45
C GLY A 162 0.38 5.30 1.02
N ALA A 163 1.02 4.53 1.90
CA ALA A 163 1.43 5.06 3.18
C ALA A 163 2.13 6.39 2.91
N VAL A 164 1.59 7.48 3.45
CA VAL A 164 2.08 8.85 3.20
C VAL A 164 3.39 9.01 3.95
N SER A 165 4.48 8.65 3.28
CA SER A 165 5.85 8.79 3.79
C SER A 165 6.17 10.28 3.86
N VAL A 166 6.04 10.87 5.05
CA VAL A 166 6.31 12.29 5.27
C VAL A 166 7.83 12.48 5.39
N PHE A 167 8.46 12.84 4.27
CA PHE A 167 9.83 13.33 4.29
C PHE A 167 9.87 14.64 5.08
N SER A 168 10.61 14.67 6.18
CA SER A 168 10.80 15.86 7.02
C SER A 168 12.24 15.90 7.49
N LEU A 169 13.04 16.65 6.74
CA LEU A 169 14.40 17.03 7.11
C LEU A 169 14.31 18.25 8.03
N TYR A 170 14.86 18.14 9.24
CA TYR A 170 14.93 19.24 10.19
C TYR A 170 16.16 20.09 9.86
N THR A 171 15.94 21.39 9.64
CA THR A 171 16.99 22.29 9.12
C THR A 171 18.00 22.66 10.19
N VAL A 172 19.26 22.26 10.00
CA VAL A 172 20.40 22.92 10.66
C VAL A 172 20.45 24.37 10.16
N PRO A 173 20.39 25.39 11.04
CA PRO A 173 20.19 26.77 10.61
C PRO A 173 21.43 27.37 9.93
N SER A 174 21.26 27.83 8.69
CA SER A 174 22.17 28.78 8.05
C SER A 174 21.37 29.98 7.49
N ASN A 175 22.07 31.07 7.16
CA ASN A 175 21.52 32.42 7.25
C ASN A 175 20.37 32.77 6.28
N SER A 176 19.59 33.78 6.67
CA SER A 176 18.39 34.28 5.98
C SER A 176 18.61 34.67 4.52
N VAL A 177 17.71 34.21 3.64
CA VAL A 177 17.56 34.68 2.25
C VAL A 177 16.32 35.58 2.14
N GLU A 178 16.44 36.71 1.45
CA GLU A 178 15.33 37.67 1.27
C GLU A 178 14.33 37.19 0.21
N ALA A 179 13.04 37.18 0.56
CA ALA A 179 11.99 36.60 -0.27
C ALA A 179 11.60 37.49 -1.47
N ARG A 180 11.44 36.88 -2.65
CA ARG A 180 10.80 37.52 -3.81
C ARG A 180 9.28 37.64 -3.57
N THR A 181 8.70 38.73 -4.07
CA THR A 181 7.39 39.22 -3.63
C THR A 181 6.19 38.57 -4.33
N SER A 182 5.72 37.46 -3.77
CA SER A 182 4.30 37.11 -3.72
C SER A 182 4.05 36.60 -2.30
N GLN A 183 3.14 37.20 -1.54
CA GLN A 183 2.90 36.75 -0.16
C GLN A 183 2.39 35.30 -0.21
N PRO A 184 3.10 34.32 0.38
CA PRO A 184 2.57 32.97 0.48
C PRO A 184 1.34 33.03 1.38
N ASP A 185 0.24 32.36 1.00
CA ASP A 185 -0.99 32.41 1.78
C ASP A 185 -0.70 31.86 3.19
N THR A 186 -0.67 32.77 4.16
CA THR A 186 -0.05 32.49 5.45
C THR A 186 -0.86 31.46 6.23
N HIS A 187 -2.13 31.25 5.88
CA HIS A 187 -2.99 30.25 6.51
C HIS A 187 -2.76 28.85 5.92
N LEU A 188 -2.46 28.74 4.61
CA LEU A 188 -2.07 27.46 4.02
C LEU A 188 -0.75 26.95 4.61
N VAL A 189 0.28 27.79 4.64
CA VAL A 189 1.60 27.42 5.16
C VAL A 189 1.53 27.05 6.65
N LYS A 190 0.85 27.85 7.48
CA LYS A 190 0.66 27.52 8.91
C LYS A 190 -0.17 26.26 9.12
N GLY A 191 -1.20 26.05 8.30
CA GLY A 191 -2.03 24.85 8.35
C GLY A 191 -1.22 23.59 8.07
N LEU A 192 -0.42 23.60 6.99
CA LEU A 192 0.49 22.50 6.65
C LEU A 192 1.55 22.27 7.73
N GLN A 193 2.17 23.34 8.26
CA GLN A 193 3.14 23.27 9.36
C GLN A 193 2.54 22.70 10.66
N GLN A 194 1.27 22.99 10.98
CA GLN A 194 0.60 22.36 12.11
C GLN A 194 0.21 20.90 11.82
N ALA A 195 -0.10 20.55 10.56
CA ALA A 195 -0.47 19.20 10.16
C ALA A 195 0.72 18.23 10.18
N SER A 196 1.93 18.66 9.80
CA SER A 196 3.14 17.82 9.84
C SER A 196 3.50 17.42 11.28
N ILE A 197 3.46 18.36 12.23
CA ILE A 197 3.63 18.08 13.68
C ILE A 197 2.36 17.52 14.36
N GLN A 198 1.45 16.93 13.57
CA GLN A 198 0.22 16.25 14.01
C GLN A 198 -0.76 17.09 14.85
N GLN A 199 -0.61 18.42 14.85
CA GLN A 199 -1.51 19.37 15.52
C GLN A 199 -2.78 19.63 14.69
N TYR A 200 -3.42 18.57 14.19
CA TYR A 200 -4.55 18.66 13.25
C TYR A 200 -5.69 19.61 13.68
N PRO A 201 -6.08 19.72 14.98
CA PRO A 201 -7.07 20.71 15.40
C PRO A 201 -6.65 22.18 15.18
N LYS A 202 -5.35 22.49 15.26
CA LYS A 202 -4.79 23.82 14.95
C LYS A 202 -4.61 24.00 13.44
N ALA A 203 -4.18 22.96 12.73
CA ALA A 203 -4.11 22.96 11.27
C ALA A 203 -5.46 23.34 10.65
N ILE A 204 -6.54 22.75 11.16
CA ILE A 204 -7.91 23.07 10.74
C ILE A 204 -8.31 24.51 11.04
N GLN A 205 -7.86 25.13 12.14
CA GLN A 205 -8.14 26.55 12.43
C GLN A 205 -7.50 27.51 11.42
N GLU A 206 -6.44 27.08 10.72
CA GLU A 206 -5.88 27.83 9.60
C GLU A 206 -6.56 27.44 8.28
N PHE A 207 -6.80 26.14 8.02
CA PHE A 207 -7.49 25.68 6.81
C PHE A 207 -8.96 26.12 6.70
N GLU A 208 -9.67 26.36 7.81
CA GLU A 208 -11.03 26.91 7.83
C GLU A 208 -11.10 28.39 7.35
N LYS A 209 -9.94 29.02 7.05
CA LYS A 209 -9.82 30.38 6.50
C LYS A 209 -9.59 30.42 4.97
N LEU A 210 -9.43 29.27 4.32
CA LEU A 210 -9.11 29.12 2.90
C LEU A 210 -10.33 28.63 2.11
N ASP A 211 -10.47 28.98 0.82
CA ASP A 211 -11.36 28.20 -0.06
C ASP A 211 -10.65 26.91 -0.49
N TYR A 212 -11.12 25.80 0.07
CA TYR A 212 -10.69 24.44 -0.27
C TYR A 212 -10.63 24.17 -1.79
N LYS A 213 -11.49 24.81 -2.60
CA LYS A 213 -11.55 24.58 -4.06
C LYS A 213 -10.41 25.22 -4.84
N GLU A 214 -9.83 26.31 -4.32
CA GLU A 214 -8.73 27.03 -4.97
C GLU A 214 -7.37 26.41 -4.63
N LEU A 215 -7.32 25.57 -3.59
CA LEU A 215 -6.14 24.78 -3.21
C LEU A 215 -5.77 23.73 -4.28
N ASP A 216 -4.47 23.46 -4.39
CA ASP A 216 -3.92 22.37 -5.20
C ASP A 216 -4.29 20.97 -4.63
N LYS A 217 -3.90 19.92 -5.36
CA LYS A 217 -4.28 18.54 -5.02
C LYS A 217 -3.50 17.93 -3.85
N GLU A 218 -2.34 18.43 -3.45
CA GLU A 218 -1.66 18.03 -2.22
C GLU A 218 -2.26 18.74 -1.01
N SER A 219 -2.43 20.06 -1.09
CA SER A 219 -3.09 20.87 -0.05
C SER A 219 -4.50 20.37 0.23
N GLN A 220 -5.29 20.04 -0.80
CA GLN A 220 -6.61 19.43 -0.62
C GLN A 220 -6.55 18.09 0.14
N LYS A 221 -5.57 17.21 -0.14
CA LYS A 221 -5.37 15.97 0.64
C LYS A 221 -5.03 16.30 2.09
N ALA A 222 -4.10 17.22 2.35
CA ALA A 222 -3.67 17.59 3.70
C ALA A 222 -4.82 18.15 4.55
N VAL A 223 -5.71 18.95 3.96
CA VAL A 223 -6.95 19.42 4.59
C VAL A 223 -7.87 18.25 4.93
N LEU A 224 -8.18 17.37 3.97
CA LEU A 224 -9.06 16.21 4.16
C LEU A 224 -8.55 15.25 5.24
N PHE A 225 -7.26 14.92 5.23
CA PHE A 225 -6.63 14.08 6.25
C PHE A 225 -6.60 14.76 7.62
N SER A 226 -6.34 16.06 7.71
CA SER A 226 -6.39 16.78 8.99
C SER A 226 -7.79 16.71 9.62
N TYR A 227 -8.86 16.87 8.82
CA TYR A 227 -10.23 16.66 9.29
C TYR A 227 -10.47 15.21 9.76
N LEU A 228 -10.05 14.21 8.99
CA LEU A 228 -10.23 12.79 9.33
C LEU A 228 -9.51 12.42 10.64
N LEU A 229 -8.23 12.80 10.78
CA LEU A 229 -7.39 12.51 11.94
C LEU A 229 -7.82 13.30 13.19
N SER A 230 -8.47 14.45 13.01
CA SER A 230 -9.18 15.17 14.09
C SER A 230 -10.56 14.56 14.46
N GLY A 231 -10.93 13.41 13.89
CA GLY A 231 -12.25 12.80 14.07
C GLY A 231 -13.40 13.50 13.35
N LYS A 232 -13.15 14.60 12.62
CA LYS A 232 -14.14 15.38 11.86
C LYS A 232 -14.41 14.78 10.46
N ALA A 233 -14.46 13.46 10.31
CA ALA A 233 -14.57 12.79 8.99
C ALA A 233 -15.78 13.26 8.15
N SER A 234 -16.93 13.54 8.80
CA SER A 234 -18.10 14.16 8.15
C SER A 234 -17.77 15.47 7.42
N LYS A 235 -16.85 16.28 7.93
CA LYS A 235 -16.46 17.56 7.31
C LYS A 235 -15.53 17.35 6.11
N ALA A 236 -14.66 16.33 6.14
CA ALA A 236 -13.87 15.93 4.97
C ALA A 236 -14.79 15.50 3.81
N LEU A 237 -15.80 14.67 4.11
CA LEU A 237 -16.77 14.18 3.11
C LEU A 237 -17.76 15.23 2.60
N GLN A 238 -17.88 16.38 3.26
CA GLN A 238 -18.58 17.55 2.72
C GLN A 238 -17.75 18.30 1.67
N TYR A 239 -16.42 18.22 1.73
CA TYR A 239 -15.52 18.84 0.74
C TYR A 239 -15.28 17.91 -0.47
N GLU A 240 -15.00 16.62 -0.22
CA GLU A 240 -14.80 15.62 -1.28
C GLU A 240 -15.47 14.28 -0.91
N PRO A 241 -16.69 14.00 -1.42
CA PRO A 241 -17.39 12.74 -1.18
C PRO A 241 -16.62 11.49 -1.64
N LYS A 242 -15.70 11.59 -2.61
CA LYS A 242 -14.87 10.46 -3.07
C LYS A 242 -13.82 10.02 -2.04
N PHE A 243 -13.53 10.86 -1.04
CA PHE A 243 -12.61 10.53 0.06
C PHE A 243 -13.17 9.44 1.00
N ALA A 244 -14.41 8.99 0.81
CA ALA A 244 -15.06 7.96 1.63
C ALA A 244 -14.26 6.65 1.72
N GLU A 245 -13.62 6.20 0.63
CA GLU A 245 -12.79 5.00 0.69
C GLU A 245 -11.57 5.20 1.61
N SER A 246 -10.90 6.36 1.55
CA SER A 246 -9.80 6.69 2.48
C SER A 246 -10.26 6.78 3.93
N VAL A 247 -11.47 7.29 4.19
CA VAL A 247 -12.09 7.31 5.53
C VAL A 247 -12.34 5.90 6.05
N VAL A 248 -12.86 4.99 5.21
CA VAL A 248 -13.09 3.59 5.58
C VAL A 248 -11.77 2.86 5.80
N SER A 249 -10.81 2.96 4.88
CA SER A 249 -9.49 2.33 5.01
C SER A 249 -8.78 2.77 6.29
N TYR A 250 -8.85 4.06 6.66
CA TYR A 250 -8.34 4.54 7.95
C TYR A 250 -9.03 3.86 9.13
N TYR A 251 -10.37 3.83 9.18
CA TYR A 251 -11.10 3.21 10.29
C TYR A 251 -10.94 1.68 10.35
N VAL A 252 -10.67 1.00 9.25
CA VAL A 252 -10.24 -0.41 9.25
C VAL A 252 -8.82 -0.54 9.82
N ALA A 253 -7.88 0.30 9.40
CA ALA A 253 -6.48 0.25 9.83
C ALA A 253 -6.24 0.62 11.32
N ILE A 254 -7.25 1.15 12.01
CA ILE A 254 -7.24 1.39 13.48
C ILE A 254 -8.26 0.53 14.26
N ASP A 255 -8.77 -0.55 13.64
CA ASP A 255 -9.83 -1.44 14.18
C ASP A 255 -11.02 -0.69 14.82
N ASN A 256 -11.48 0.36 14.14
CA ASN A 256 -12.57 1.22 14.63
C ASN A 256 -13.57 1.57 13.54
N LEU A 257 -13.87 0.61 12.65
CA LEU A 257 -14.88 0.72 11.59
C LEU A 257 -16.23 1.22 12.12
N LYS A 258 -16.56 0.96 13.40
CA LYS A 258 -17.77 1.45 14.07
C LYS A 258 -17.96 2.98 13.98
N LYS A 259 -16.88 3.77 13.83
CA LYS A 259 -16.97 5.23 13.64
C LYS A 259 -17.70 5.67 12.37
N VAL A 260 -17.90 4.81 11.36
CA VAL A 260 -18.72 5.19 10.19
C VAL A 260 -20.18 5.51 10.56
N ASN A 261 -20.66 5.05 11.72
CA ASN A 261 -21.99 5.39 12.23
C ASN A 261 -22.09 6.86 12.71
N GLU A 262 -20.96 7.50 13.04
CA GLU A 262 -20.90 8.93 13.41
C GLU A 262 -21.01 9.84 12.17
N ILE A 263 -20.82 9.28 10.96
CA ILE A 263 -20.86 10.02 9.69
C ILE A 263 -22.30 10.23 9.23
N GLN A 264 -22.78 11.47 9.34
CA GLN A 264 -24.12 11.89 8.92
C GLN A 264 -24.21 12.25 7.43
N VAL A 265 -23.08 12.38 6.74
CA VAL A 265 -23.06 12.63 5.28
C VAL A 265 -23.53 11.37 4.56
N LYS A 266 -24.55 11.51 3.71
CA LYS A 266 -25.02 10.43 2.82
C LYS A 266 -23.95 10.14 1.77
N ASN A 267 -23.52 8.89 1.68
CA ASN A 267 -22.47 8.46 0.77
C ASN A 267 -22.53 6.94 0.65
N ASP A 268 -22.61 6.41 -0.58
CA ASP A 268 -22.89 4.98 -0.81
C ASP A 268 -21.82 4.03 -0.21
N VAL A 269 -20.55 4.46 -0.12
CA VAL A 269 -19.47 3.71 0.55
C VAL A 269 -19.69 3.67 2.07
N ILE A 270 -19.96 4.82 2.68
CA ILE A 270 -20.22 4.92 4.12
C ILE A 270 -21.51 4.18 4.51
N ASP A 271 -22.54 4.29 3.68
CA ASP A 271 -23.85 3.67 3.92
C ASP A 271 -23.81 2.14 3.70
N PHE A 272 -22.91 1.63 2.84
CA PHE A 272 -22.57 0.20 2.76
C PHE A 272 -21.94 -0.30 4.07
N GLU A 273 -20.92 0.39 4.61
CA GLU A 273 -20.27 -0.05 5.86
C GLU A 273 -21.24 -0.02 7.05
N LYS A 274 -22.12 1.00 7.13
CA LYS A 274 -23.23 1.03 8.10
C LYS A 274 -24.19 -0.16 7.92
N ALA A 275 -24.51 -0.54 6.68
CA ALA A 275 -25.38 -1.67 6.38
C ALA A 275 -24.77 -3.01 6.83
N VAL A 276 -23.46 -3.22 6.59
CA VAL A 276 -22.72 -4.40 7.07
C VAL A 276 -22.70 -4.45 8.60
N LEU A 277 -22.30 -3.35 9.27
CA LEU A 277 -22.27 -3.27 10.74
C LEU A 277 -23.64 -3.50 11.39
N ALA A 278 -24.72 -3.04 10.75
CA ALA A 278 -26.08 -3.20 11.22
C ALA A 278 -26.76 -4.51 10.75
N LYS A 279 -26.05 -5.39 10.01
CA LYS A 279 -26.58 -6.62 9.40
C LYS A 279 -27.85 -6.42 8.57
N LYS A 280 -27.89 -5.33 7.80
CA LYS A 280 -28.99 -5.01 6.86
C LYS A 280 -28.71 -5.65 5.51
N ASP A 281 -28.89 -6.97 5.45
CA ASP A 281 -28.40 -7.79 4.34
C ASP A 281 -28.94 -7.36 2.96
N GLU A 282 -30.21 -6.92 2.86
CA GLU A 282 -30.77 -6.41 1.60
C GLU A 282 -30.11 -5.11 1.14
N GLU A 283 -29.68 -4.26 2.08
CA GLU A 283 -29.00 -3.00 1.80
C GLU A 283 -27.54 -3.23 1.37
N VAL A 284 -26.84 -4.19 2.00
CA VAL A 284 -25.50 -4.64 1.57
C VAL A 284 -25.55 -5.14 0.11
N VAL A 285 -26.51 -6.00 -0.21
CA VAL A 285 -26.70 -6.53 -1.58
C VAL A 285 -27.11 -5.45 -2.58
N ARG A 286 -27.83 -4.40 -2.14
CA ARG A 286 -28.23 -3.24 -2.97
C ARG A 286 -27.08 -2.28 -3.26
N LEU A 287 -26.15 -2.11 -2.32
CA LEU A 287 -25.04 -1.15 -2.43
C LEU A 287 -23.75 -1.75 -3.01
N LYS A 288 -23.65 -3.08 -3.15
CA LYS A 288 -22.44 -3.77 -3.64
C LYS A 288 -21.86 -3.19 -4.93
N ASP A 289 -22.69 -2.79 -5.89
CA ASP A 289 -22.25 -2.31 -7.22
C ASP A 289 -21.80 -0.83 -7.22
N LYS A 290 -21.76 -0.20 -6.03
CA LYS A 290 -21.41 1.21 -5.83
C LYS A 290 -20.12 1.44 -5.03
N VAL A 291 -19.49 0.38 -4.56
CA VAL A 291 -18.30 0.43 -3.69
C VAL A 291 -17.17 -0.36 -4.33
N SER A 292 -15.91 -0.04 -4.00
CA SER A 292 -14.81 -0.92 -4.40
C SER A 292 -14.95 -2.27 -3.68
N ILE A 293 -14.76 -3.39 -4.38
CA ILE A 293 -14.81 -4.72 -3.78
C ILE A 293 -13.40 -5.09 -3.28
N ASP A 294 -13.22 -5.02 -1.96
CA ASP A 294 -12.13 -5.66 -1.24
C ASP A 294 -12.58 -7.06 -0.72
N GLY A 295 -11.66 -7.93 -0.30
CA GLY A 295 -12.02 -9.30 0.15
C GLY A 295 -12.91 -9.35 1.40
N ARG A 296 -12.87 -8.34 2.28
CA ARG A 296 -13.76 -8.20 3.44
C ARG A 296 -15.16 -7.77 3.00
N ARG A 297 -15.27 -6.90 2.00
CA ARG A 297 -16.55 -6.54 1.36
C ARG A 297 -17.13 -7.69 0.57
N GLU A 298 -16.33 -8.42 -0.21
CA GLU A 298 -16.75 -9.64 -0.90
C GLU A 298 -17.36 -10.63 0.10
N GLN A 299 -16.63 -10.96 1.17
CA GLN A 299 -17.14 -11.84 2.22
C GLN A 299 -18.43 -11.29 2.84
N SER A 300 -18.52 -9.97 3.12
CA SER A 300 -19.73 -9.34 3.68
C SER A 300 -20.94 -9.44 2.75
N ILE A 301 -20.74 -9.36 1.44
CA ILE A 301 -21.79 -9.49 0.41
C ILE A 301 -22.23 -10.95 0.27
N VAL A 302 -21.28 -11.89 0.26
CA VAL A 302 -21.54 -13.34 0.26
C VAL A 302 -22.35 -13.74 1.49
N ASP A 303 -21.92 -13.29 2.67
CA ASP A 303 -22.60 -13.47 3.94
C ASP A 303 -24.06 -12.98 3.91
N ALA A 304 -24.28 -11.78 3.35
CA ALA A 304 -25.61 -11.19 3.21
C ALA A 304 -26.50 -12.00 2.25
N TYR A 305 -25.97 -12.38 1.08
CA TYR A 305 -26.70 -13.23 0.14
C TYR A 305 -27.06 -14.61 0.73
N LEU A 306 -26.15 -15.23 1.47
CA LEU A 306 -26.39 -16.54 2.11
C LEU A 306 -27.47 -16.44 3.20
N ARG A 307 -27.47 -15.38 4.02
CA ARG A 307 -28.54 -15.13 5.01
C ARG A 307 -29.89 -14.84 4.36
N LEU A 308 -29.90 -14.16 3.22
CA LEU A 308 -31.09 -13.95 2.39
C LEU A 308 -31.48 -15.16 1.54
N LYS A 309 -30.73 -16.27 1.60
CA LYS A 309 -30.94 -17.50 0.81
C LYS A 309 -30.95 -17.31 -0.71
N LYS A 310 -30.22 -16.30 -1.18
CA LYS A 310 -30.11 -15.89 -2.59
C LYS A 310 -28.94 -16.58 -3.27
N TYR A 311 -28.96 -17.92 -3.30
CA TYR A 311 -27.80 -18.71 -3.73
C TYR A 311 -27.38 -18.44 -5.19
N GLU A 312 -28.31 -18.29 -6.12
CA GLU A 312 -27.96 -18.01 -7.53
C GLU A 312 -27.45 -16.59 -7.76
N ASP A 313 -27.98 -15.58 -7.04
CA ASP A 313 -27.40 -14.21 -7.06
C ASP A 313 -25.97 -14.23 -6.50
N CYS A 314 -25.75 -14.97 -5.41
CA CYS A 314 -24.44 -15.12 -4.76
C CYS A 314 -23.43 -15.86 -5.66
N PHE A 315 -23.87 -16.93 -6.32
CA PHE A 315 -23.07 -17.70 -7.26
C PHE A 315 -22.69 -16.86 -8.47
N THR A 316 -23.63 -16.06 -8.99
CA THR A 316 -23.41 -15.12 -10.09
C THR A 316 -22.42 -14.02 -9.71
N PHE A 317 -22.56 -13.45 -8.50
CA PHE A 317 -21.63 -12.47 -7.94
C PHE A 317 -20.21 -13.07 -7.79
N ALA A 318 -20.07 -14.22 -7.14
CA ALA A 318 -18.79 -14.89 -6.95
C ALA A 318 -18.12 -15.27 -8.28
N LYS A 319 -18.91 -15.70 -9.27
CA LYS A 319 -18.44 -15.97 -10.63
C LYS A 319 -17.94 -14.71 -11.34
N ALA A 320 -18.56 -13.56 -11.09
CA ALA A 320 -18.10 -12.27 -11.61
C ALA A 320 -16.79 -11.79 -10.95
N GLN A 321 -16.57 -12.11 -9.67
CA GLN A 321 -15.27 -11.91 -8.98
C GLN A 321 -14.22 -12.98 -9.36
N GLY A 322 -14.59 -14.03 -10.10
CA GLY A 322 -13.72 -15.19 -10.39
C GLY A 322 -13.49 -16.13 -9.19
N ASN A 323 -14.17 -15.91 -8.06
CA ASN A 323 -13.91 -16.60 -6.80
C ASN A 323 -14.53 -18.01 -6.76
N LYS A 324 -13.81 -18.98 -7.37
CA LYS A 324 -14.20 -20.40 -7.42
C LYS A 324 -14.45 -21.03 -6.03
N ASN A 325 -13.79 -20.55 -4.98
CA ASN A 325 -13.95 -21.09 -3.63
C ASN A 325 -15.33 -20.70 -3.07
N VAL A 326 -15.70 -19.42 -3.19
CA VAL A 326 -17.04 -18.94 -2.83
C VAL A 326 -18.11 -19.61 -3.71
N MET A 327 -17.89 -19.75 -5.03
CA MET A 327 -18.82 -20.45 -5.92
C MET A 327 -19.14 -21.88 -5.43
N LYS A 328 -18.13 -22.62 -4.95
CA LYS A 328 -18.31 -23.96 -4.35
C LYS A 328 -19.00 -23.89 -2.99
N GLN A 329 -18.57 -22.99 -2.11
CA GLN A 329 -19.17 -22.78 -0.79
C GLN A 329 -20.68 -22.49 -0.88
N VAL A 330 -21.10 -21.62 -1.78
CA VAL A 330 -22.51 -21.27 -1.99
C VAL A 330 -23.33 -22.50 -2.36
N LYS A 331 -22.84 -23.32 -3.30
CA LYS A 331 -23.53 -24.54 -3.76
C LYS A 331 -23.52 -25.66 -2.71
N GLU A 332 -22.46 -25.77 -1.92
CA GLU A 332 -22.40 -26.67 -0.75
C GLU A 332 -23.38 -26.28 0.37
N VAL A 333 -23.62 -24.97 0.58
CA VAL A 333 -24.62 -24.48 1.54
C VAL A 333 -26.04 -24.70 1.00
N GLU A 334 -26.28 -24.37 -0.27
CA GLU A 334 -27.57 -24.60 -0.95
C GLU A 334 -27.97 -26.09 -0.91
N LYS A 335 -27.03 -27.00 -1.20
CA LYS A 335 -27.23 -28.45 -1.13
C LYS A 335 -27.68 -28.89 0.27
N LYS A 336 -27.00 -28.44 1.33
CA LYS A 336 -27.32 -28.81 2.72
C LYS A 336 -28.69 -28.30 3.17
N GLU A 337 -29.11 -27.13 2.70
CA GLU A 337 -30.48 -26.67 2.96
C GLU A 337 -31.51 -27.48 2.16
N VAL A 338 -31.26 -27.81 0.89
CA VAL A 338 -32.13 -28.68 0.10
C VAL A 338 -32.29 -30.06 0.76
N GLU A 339 -31.20 -30.67 1.24
CA GLU A 339 -31.21 -31.94 1.98
C GLU A 339 -32.10 -31.88 3.23
N GLN A 340 -32.00 -30.79 4.00
CA GLN A 340 -32.77 -30.58 5.25
C GLN A 340 -34.21 -30.08 5.02
N SER A 341 -34.54 -29.59 3.82
CA SER A 341 -35.85 -29.01 3.51
C SER A 341 -36.99 -30.03 3.49
N THR A 342 -38.23 -29.55 3.66
CA THR A 342 -39.46 -30.36 3.63
C THR A 342 -40.01 -30.59 2.21
N VAL A 343 -39.22 -30.38 1.15
CA VAL A 343 -39.65 -30.66 -0.23
C VAL A 343 -39.69 -32.17 -0.50
N PRO A 344 -40.56 -32.68 -1.41
CA PRO A 344 -40.65 -34.10 -1.73
C PRO A 344 -39.32 -34.68 -2.21
N ASP A 345 -39.02 -35.94 -1.87
CA ASP A 345 -37.71 -36.55 -2.12
C ASP A 345 -37.31 -36.57 -3.60
N GLU A 346 -38.29 -36.73 -4.51
CA GLU A 346 -38.07 -36.65 -5.97
C GLU A 346 -37.71 -35.23 -6.47
N GLU A 347 -38.15 -34.18 -5.77
CA GLU A 347 -37.76 -32.79 -6.06
C GLU A 347 -36.40 -32.48 -5.43
N LYS A 348 -36.20 -32.92 -4.17
CA LYS A 348 -34.94 -32.84 -3.42
C LYS A 348 -33.79 -33.46 -4.20
N LYS A 349 -33.98 -34.69 -4.69
CA LYS A 349 -33.01 -35.42 -5.51
C LYS A 349 -32.63 -34.66 -6.78
N LYS A 350 -33.60 -34.15 -7.54
CA LYS A 350 -33.35 -33.38 -8.78
C LYS A 350 -32.59 -32.08 -8.52
N LYS A 351 -32.87 -31.39 -7.42
CA LYS A 351 -32.11 -30.21 -7.00
C LYS A 351 -30.66 -30.57 -6.64
N ILE A 352 -30.45 -31.64 -5.86
CA ILE A 352 -29.10 -32.12 -5.51
C ILE A 352 -28.33 -32.57 -6.76
N GLU A 353 -28.93 -33.32 -7.68
CA GLU A 353 -28.30 -33.76 -8.93
C GLU A 353 -27.87 -32.56 -9.82
N ASN A 354 -28.67 -31.50 -9.88
CA ASN A 354 -28.31 -30.26 -10.57
C ASN A 354 -27.15 -29.53 -9.87
N ILE A 355 -27.17 -29.43 -8.54
CA ILE A 355 -26.08 -28.80 -7.76
C ILE A 355 -24.78 -29.60 -7.91
N ASP A 356 -24.83 -30.93 -7.84
CA ASP A 356 -23.69 -31.83 -8.03
C ASP A 356 -23.16 -31.85 -9.48
N LYS A 357 -23.97 -31.42 -10.46
CA LYS A 357 -23.48 -31.13 -11.82
C LYS A 357 -22.72 -29.81 -11.85
N VAL A 358 -23.29 -28.73 -11.30
CA VAL A 358 -22.64 -27.41 -11.24
C VAL A 358 -21.32 -27.48 -10.47
N LEU A 359 -21.26 -28.19 -9.34
CA LEU A 359 -20.04 -28.35 -8.54
C LEU A 359 -18.88 -29.04 -9.30
N LYS A 360 -19.17 -29.87 -10.30
CA LYS A 360 -18.18 -30.53 -11.17
C LYS A 360 -17.67 -29.63 -12.31
N GLU A 361 -18.34 -28.51 -12.57
CA GLU A 361 -18.01 -27.57 -13.65
C GLU A 361 -17.19 -26.35 -13.16
N ILE A 362 -16.80 -26.30 -11.88
CA ILE A 362 -16.05 -25.20 -11.23
C ILE A 362 -14.58 -25.57 -10.98
#